data_AF-A0A6S7FM94-F1
#
_entry.id   AF-A0A6S7FM94-F1
#
_cell.length_a   1.000
_cell.length_b   1.000
_cell.length_c   1.000
_cell.angle_alpha   90.00
_cell.angle_beta   90.00
_cell.angle_gamma   90.00
#
_symmetry.space_group_name_H-M   'P 1'
#
loop_
_entity.id
_entity.type
_entity.pdbx_description
1 polymer ?
#
loop_
_entity_poly.entity_id
_entity_poly.type
_entity_poly.pdbx_seq_one_letter_code
_entity_poly.pdbx_strand_id
1 'polypeptide(L)'
;MDEVVVEAENETDEPSDITDIGTETVEEGNLNVDPWPRLGELFTFSSQSSDKKNLLFKCELCPPSKKPFSTYKTSHSNLRKHIKKVHPFSRKKFNELTNVRKLKRAVDAAGSSGATGIKQARLSWQTSKPSSKVNQENF
;
A
#
# COMPACT_ATOMS: atom_id res chain seq x y z
N MET A 1 -54.73 49.12 -7.32
CA MET A 1 -54.95 50.04 -8.43
C MET A 1 -53.56 50.55 -8.77
N ASP A 2 -52.77 49.91 -9.61
CA ASP A 2 -53.10 49.07 -10.76
C ASP A 2 -51.98 48.04 -11.04
N GLU A 3 -52.34 47.07 -11.85
CA GLU A 3 -51.71 45.81 -12.24
C GLU A 3 -51.14 45.94 -13.67
N VAL A 4 -49.92 45.46 -13.96
CA VAL A 4 -49.44 45.00 -15.30
C VAL A 4 -48.14 44.17 -15.06
N VAL A 5 -48.12 42.82 -15.09
CA VAL A 5 -47.97 41.87 -16.23
C VAL A 5 -46.77 42.16 -17.14
N VAL A 6 -45.82 41.22 -17.26
CA VAL A 6 -45.32 40.56 -18.50
C VAL A 6 -44.11 39.64 -18.18
N GLU A 7 -44.25 38.31 -18.39
CA GLU A 7 -43.60 37.47 -19.44
C GLU A 7 -42.17 37.03 -19.06
N ALA A 8 -41.88 35.77 -18.71
CA ALA A 8 -41.92 34.53 -19.49
C ALA A 8 -40.92 34.50 -20.66
N GLU A 9 -39.69 34.07 -20.39
CA GLU A 9 -38.81 33.46 -21.41
C GLU A 9 -38.01 32.33 -20.76
N ASN A 10 -38.49 31.13 -21.04
CA ASN A 10 -37.82 29.85 -20.80
C ASN A 10 -37.29 29.43 -22.18
N GLU A 11 -36.03 29.73 -22.46
CA GLU A 11 -35.38 29.32 -23.71
C GLU A 11 -34.41 28.17 -23.43
N THR A 12 -34.79 27.01 -23.96
CA THR A 12 -33.94 25.85 -24.22
C THR A 12 -33.75 25.77 -25.72
N ASP A 13 -32.51 25.96 -26.17
CA ASP A 13 -31.98 25.69 -27.53
C ASP A 13 -30.45 25.94 -27.41
N GLU A 14 -29.47 25.16 -27.85
CA GLU A 14 -29.33 23.98 -28.69
C GLU A 14 -28.00 23.29 -28.30
N PRO A 15 -27.81 22.01 -28.70
CA PRO A 15 -26.60 21.23 -28.51
C PRO A 15 -25.58 21.50 -29.63
N SER A 16 -24.29 21.51 -29.30
CA SER A 16 -23.25 21.39 -30.33
C SER A 16 -21.97 20.75 -29.81
N ASP A 17 -21.64 19.65 -30.47
CA ASP A 17 -20.30 19.14 -30.77
C ASP A 17 -19.22 19.21 -29.70
N ILE A 18 -18.98 18.05 -29.08
CA ILE A 18 -17.62 17.68 -28.66
C ILE A 18 -17.14 16.53 -29.54
N THR A 19 -16.68 16.90 -30.74
CA THR A 19 -15.62 16.17 -31.42
C THR A 19 -14.35 16.36 -30.61
N ASP A 20 -13.87 15.29 -29.97
CA ASP A 20 -12.44 14.95 -29.96
C ASP A 20 -12.28 13.60 -29.26
N ILE A 21 -12.12 12.53 -30.05
CA ILE A 21 -11.43 11.32 -29.57
C ILE A 21 -9.95 11.70 -29.53
N GLY A 22 -9.64 12.46 -28.47
CA GLY A 22 -8.31 12.90 -28.08
C GLY A 22 -7.56 11.70 -27.54
N THR A 23 -6.74 11.16 -28.42
CA THR A 23 -5.73 10.17 -28.10
C THR A 23 -4.72 10.83 -27.16
N GLU A 24 -4.29 10.08 -26.14
CA GLU A 24 -3.01 10.23 -25.44
C GLU A 24 -2.64 11.59 -24.81
N THR A 25 -2.98 11.73 -23.53
CA THR A 25 -2.09 12.38 -22.54
C THR A 25 -1.82 11.42 -21.39
N VAL A 26 -0.63 10.84 -21.40
CA VAL A 26 -0.01 10.23 -20.22
C VAL A 26 0.29 11.34 -19.21
N GLU A 27 -0.65 11.60 -18.31
CA GLU A 27 -0.43 12.48 -17.16
C GLU A 27 0.30 11.73 -16.05
N GLU A 28 1.64 11.81 -16.08
CA GLU A 28 2.46 11.50 -14.90
C GLU A 28 2.24 12.55 -13.81
N GLY A 29 1.41 12.25 -12.82
CA GLY A 29 1.41 13.02 -11.58
C GLY A 29 0.16 12.89 -10.72
N ASN A 30 0.28 12.15 -9.62
CA ASN A 30 -0.63 12.20 -8.46
C ASN A 30 -1.90 11.35 -8.53
N LEU A 31 -1.75 10.07 -8.88
CA LEU A 31 -2.76 9.09 -8.54
C LEU A 31 -2.68 8.80 -7.03
N ASN A 32 -3.72 9.22 -6.30
CA ASN A 32 -3.98 8.97 -4.88
C ASN A 32 -4.32 7.49 -4.63
N VAL A 33 -3.52 6.60 -5.18
CA VAL A 33 -3.75 5.16 -5.23
C VAL A 33 -3.01 4.52 -4.06
N ASP A 34 -3.73 3.70 -3.30
CA ASP A 34 -3.17 2.92 -2.21
C ASP A 34 -2.07 1.97 -2.74
N PRO A 35 -0.79 2.12 -2.32
CA PRO A 35 0.27 1.23 -2.78
C PRO A 35 0.15 -0.20 -2.22
N TRP A 36 -0.69 -0.43 -1.21
CA TRP A 36 -0.83 -1.71 -0.53
C TRP A 36 -2.31 -2.12 -0.37
N PRO A 37 -3.05 -2.32 -1.48
CA PRO A 37 -4.49 -2.65 -1.43
C PRO A 37 -4.77 -3.94 -0.65
N ARG A 38 -3.82 -4.89 -0.69
CA ARG A 38 -3.86 -6.14 0.10
C ARG A 38 -3.82 -5.93 1.62
N LEU A 39 -3.46 -4.75 2.11
CA LEU A 39 -3.53 -4.41 3.53
C LEU A 39 -4.88 -3.83 3.93
N GLY A 40 -5.82 -3.66 2.99
CA GLY A 40 -7.17 -3.14 3.21
C GLY A 40 -7.94 -3.82 4.34
N GLU A 41 -7.67 -5.10 4.60
CA GLU A 41 -8.30 -5.86 5.69
C GLU A 41 -7.85 -5.43 7.10
N LEU A 42 -6.77 -4.65 7.22
CA LEU A 42 -6.19 -4.21 8.50
C LEU A 42 -6.08 -2.68 8.55
N PHE A 43 -5.84 -2.06 7.41
CA PHE A 43 -5.58 -0.64 7.27
C PHE A 43 -6.35 -0.06 6.10
N THR A 44 -6.99 1.08 6.33
CA THR A 44 -7.64 1.84 5.28
C THR A 44 -6.78 3.02 4.90
N PHE A 45 -6.51 3.16 3.61
CA PHE A 45 -5.85 4.34 3.07
C PHE A 45 -6.77 5.56 3.23
N SER A 46 -6.24 6.64 3.81
CA SER A 46 -7.02 7.86 4.06
C SER A 46 -6.71 8.96 3.04
N SER A 47 -5.44 9.35 2.93
CA SER A 47 -5.00 10.43 2.04
C SER A 47 -3.47 10.52 1.98
N GLN A 48 -2.94 11.33 1.07
CA GLN A 48 -1.54 11.75 1.13
C GLN A 48 -1.37 12.89 2.15
N SER A 49 -0.21 12.92 2.80
CA SER A 49 0.20 14.07 3.64
C SER A 49 0.36 15.32 2.77
N SER A 50 0.25 16.50 3.37
CA SER A 50 0.43 17.79 2.68
C SER A 50 1.75 17.88 1.91
N ASP A 51 2.79 17.23 2.43
CA ASP A 51 4.14 17.19 1.82
C ASP A 51 4.25 16.22 0.63
N LYS A 52 3.19 15.48 0.27
CA LYS A 52 3.10 14.43 -0.77
C LYS A 52 4.12 13.27 -0.67
N LYS A 53 5.03 13.32 0.31
CA LYS A 53 6.07 12.32 0.59
C LYS A 53 5.53 11.11 1.34
N ASN A 54 4.55 11.35 2.23
CA ASN A 54 3.99 10.34 3.11
C ASN A 54 2.51 10.08 2.80
N LEU A 55 2.09 8.87 3.11
CA LEU A 55 0.73 8.37 3.02
C LEU A 55 0.16 8.20 4.42
N LEU A 56 -1.10 8.59 4.60
CA LEU A 56 -1.86 8.46 5.84
C LEU A 56 -2.77 7.23 5.78
N PHE A 57 -2.62 6.35 6.77
CA PHE A 57 -3.44 5.15 6.93
C PHE A 57 -4.19 5.16 8.26
N LYS A 58 -5.42 4.66 8.28
CA LYS A 58 -6.19 4.39 9.49
C LYS A 58 -6.15 2.89 9.78
N CYS A 59 -6.17 2.51 11.05
CA CYS A 59 -6.22 1.10 11.45
C CYS A 59 -7.66 0.75 11.81
N GLU A 60 -8.24 -0.24 11.13
CA GLU A 60 -9.62 -0.70 11.34
C GLU A 60 -9.79 -1.47 12.65
N LEU A 61 -8.70 -2.04 13.17
CA LEU A 61 -8.70 -2.76 14.45
C LEU A 61 -8.62 -1.80 15.66
N CYS A 62 -8.38 -0.53 15.40
CA CYS A 62 -8.28 0.49 16.44
C CYS A 62 -9.63 1.20 16.64
N PRO A 63 -9.91 1.69 17.86
CA PRO A 63 -11.01 2.61 18.08
C PRO A 63 -10.91 3.84 17.15
N PRO A 64 -12.05 4.42 16.70
CA PRO A 64 -12.10 5.48 15.70
C PRO A 64 -11.41 6.79 16.12
N SER A 65 -11.11 6.96 17.40
CA SER A 65 -10.42 8.14 17.94
C SER A 65 -8.91 8.16 17.65
N LYS A 66 -8.31 7.07 17.18
CA LYS A 66 -6.86 7.03 16.96
C LYS A 66 -6.45 7.80 15.71
N LYS A 67 -5.41 8.61 15.86
CA LYS A 67 -4.78 9.38 14.77
C LYS A 67 -4.28 8.45 13.65
N PRO A 68 -4.34 8.88 12.38
CA PRO A 68 -3.81 8.12 11.27
C PRO A 68 -2.27 8.01 11.34
N PHE A 69 -1.74 6.94 10.76
CA PHE A 69 -0.31 6.67 10.67
C PHE A 69 0.26 7.26 9.39
N SER A 70 1.32 8.04 9.53
CA SER A 70 2.13 8.50 8.40
C SER A 70 3.16 7.46 8.02
N THR A 71 3.20 7.08 6.74
CA THR A 71 4.09 6.04 6.21
C THR A 71 4.63 6.43 4.84
N TYR A 72 5.84 5.99 4.51
CA TYR A 72 6.42 6.25 3.20
C TYR A 72 5.85 5.30 2.15
N LYS A 73 5.67 5.77 0.91
CA LYS A 73 5.17 4.96 -0.23
C LYS A 73 5.95 3.65 -0.43
N THR A 74 7.24 3.65 -0.09
CA THR A 74 8.15 2.51 -0.26
C THR A 74 8.19 1.56 0.94
N SER A 75 7.61 1.92 2.10
CA SER A 75 7.76 1.13 3.31
C SER A 75 6.57 1.18 4.26
N HIS A 76 6.12 -0.02 4.61
CA HIS A 76 5.07 -0.29 5.59
C HIS A 76 5.64 -0.52 7.01
N SER A 77 6.85 -0.01 7.30
CA SER A 77 7.54 -0.21 8.58
C SER A 77 6.76 0.33 9.77
N ASN A 78 6.09 1.46 9.60
CA ASN A 78 5.26 2.07 10.64
C ASN A 78 3.99 1.24 10.89
N LEU A 79 3.34 0.75 9.83
CA LEU A 79 2.20 -0.18 9.94
C LEU A 79 2.60 -1.47 10.66
N ARG A 80 3.77 -2.05 10.31
CA ARG A 80 4.30 -3.25 10.96
C ARG A 80 4.57 -3.03 12.44
N LYS A 81 5.21 -1.91 12.80
CA LYS A 81 5.46 -1.53 14.20
C LYS A 81 4.15 -1.39 14.97
N HIS A 82 3.15 -0.77 14.36
CA HIS A 82 1.83 -0.61 14.95
C HIS A 82 1.17 -1.96 15.26
N ILE A 83 1.02 -2.85 14.27
CA ILE A 83 0.44 -4.19 14.50
C ILE A 83 1.23 -4.97 15.55
N LYS A 84 2.56 -4.95 15.50
CA LYS A 84 3.39 -5.69 16.46
C LYS A 84 3.14 -5.26 17.91
N LYS A 85 2.89 -3.96 18.15
CA LYS A 85 2.71 -3.42 19.51
C LYS A 85 1.25 -3.44 19.97
N VAL A 86 0.32 -3.08 19.08
CA VAL A 86 -1.09 -2.84 19.44
C VAL A 86 -1.97 -4.06 19.15
N HIS A 87 -1.66 -4.81 18.08
CA HIS A 87 -2.47 -5.95 17.63
C HIS A 87 -1.60 -7.20 17.43
N PRO A 88 -0.98 -7.74 18.51
CA PRO A 88 -0.07 -8.88 18.39
C PRO A 88 -0.73 -10.12 17.78
N PHE A 89 -2.04 -10.31 18.01
CA PHE A 89 -2.84 -11.39 17.41
C PHE A 89 -2.97 -11.25 15.90
N SER A 90 -3.16 -10.03 15.39
CA SER A 90 -3.27 -9.75 13.95
C SER A 90 -1.92 -9.69 13.23
N ARG A 91 -0.80 -9.84 13.95
CA ARG A 91 0.56 -9.83 13.38
C ARG A 91 0.78 -10.93 12.35
N LYS A 92 0.21 -12.13 12.58
CA LYS A 92 0.33 -13.25 11.65
C LYS A 92 -0.32 -12.91 10.31
N LYS A 93 -1.57 -12.41 10.35
CA LYS A 93 -2.31 -11.94 9.18
C LYS A 93 -1.58 -10.83 8.44
N PHE A 94 -1.04 -9.83 9.14
CA PHE A 94 -0.22 -8.78 8.52
C PHE A 94 1.01 -9.34 7.77
N ASN A 95 1.70 -10.33 8.36
CA ASN A 95 2.84 -10.97 7.71
C ASN A 95 2.42 -11.78 6.48
N GLU A 96 1.24 -12.39 6.47
CA GLU A 96 0.70 -13.11 5.31
C GLU A 96 0.40 -12.13 4.16
N LEU A 97 -0.30 -11.04 4.44
CA LEU A 97 -0.64 -10.01 3.44
C LEU A 97 0.58 -9.27 2.88
N THR A 98 1.65 -9.13 3.67
CA THR A 98 2.88 -8.47 3.21
C THR A 98 3.84 -9.40 2.46
N ASN A 99 3.69 -10.72 2.60
CA ASN A 99 4.60 -11.69 1.99
C ASN A 99 4.10 -12.11 0.61
N VAL A 100 4.23 -11.19 -0.35
CA VAL A 100 3.71 -11.31 -1.73
C VAL A 100 4.13 -12.61 -2.43
N ARG A 101 5.32 -13.14 -2.13
CA ARG A 101 5.81 -14.41 -2.71
C ARG A 101 4.97 -15.63 -2.29
N LYS A 102 4.37 -15.60 -1.09
CA LYS A 102 3.48 -16.67 -0.62
C LYS A 102 2.09 -16.57 -1.23
N LEU A 103 1.60 -15.35 -1.44
CA LEU A 103 0.26 -15.12 -1.99
C LEU A 103 0.15 -15.58 -3.46
N LYS A 104 1.18 -15.34 -4.27
CA LYS A 104 1.23 -15.82 -5.67
C LYS A 104 1.09 -17.34 -5.75
N ARG A 105 1.86 -18.07 -4.93
CA ARG A 105 1.80 -19.55 -4.88
C ARG A 105 0.47 -20.12 -4.39
N ALA A 106 -0.29 -19.39 -3.56
CA ALA A 106 -1.59 -19.85 -3.08
C ALA A 106 -2.68 -19.73 -4.15
N VAL A 107 -2.64 -18.67 -4.97
CA VAL A 107 -3.50 -18.52 -6.15
C VAL A 107 -3.18 -19.59 -7.19
N ASP A 108 -1.89 -19.85 -7.42
CA ASP A 108 -1.47 -20.92 -8.36
C ASP A 108 -1.81 -22.33 -7.83
N ALA A 109 -1.88 -22.54 -6.51
CA ALA A 109 -2.22 -23.82 -5.89
C ALA A 109 -3.73 -24.12 -5.87
N ALA A 110 -4.60 -23.10 -5.91
CA ALA A 110 -6.04 -23.30 -6.06
C ALA A 110 -6.44 -23.74 -7.48
N GLY A 111 -5.53 -23.63 -8.46
CA GLY A 111 -5.75 -24.01 -9.86
C GLY A 111 -4.85 -25.13 -10.39
N SER A 112 -3.95 -25.73 -9.59
CA SER A 112 -3.03 -26.75 -10.10
C SER A 112 -2.81 -27.91 -9.13
N SER A 113 -3.63 -28.94 -9.32
CA SER A 113 -3.35 -30.30 -8.87
C SER A 113 -2.14 -30.85 -9.63
N GLY A 114 -0.93 -30.62 -9.11
CA GLY A 114 0.25 -31.38 -9.51
C GLY A 114 1.51 -30.56 -9.74
N ALA A 115 2.40 -30.55 -8.75
CA ALA A 115 3.85 -30.48 -8.99
C ALA A 115 4.62 -30.89 -7.72
N THR A 116 5.23 -32.06 -7.79
CA THR A 116 6.25 -32.59 -6.87
C THR A 116 7.60 -31.86 -7.01
N GLY A 117 8.29 -31.64 -5.88
CA GLY A 117 9.72 -31.24 -5.81
C GLY A 117 9.98 -29.73 -5.98
N ILE A 118 10.98 -29.08 -5.38
CA ILE A 118 12.33 -29.49 -5.00
C ILE A 118 12.78 -28.67 -3.77
N LYS A 119 13.46 -29.34 -2.83
CA LYS A 119 14.06 -28.76 -1.62
C LYS A 119 15.19 -27.80 -2.01
N GLN A 120 15.09 -26.53 -1.62
CA GLN A 120 16.16 -25.56 -1.84
C GLN A 120 17.26 -25.74 -0.77
N ALA A 121 18.48 -25.99 -1.26
CA ALA A 121 19.66 -26.22 -0.44
C ALA A 121 20.00 -25.01 0.44
N ARG A 122 20.43 -25.30 1.67
CA ARG A 122 20.87 -24.34 2.66
C ARG A 122 22.30 -23.89 2.32
N LEU A 123 22.47 -22.64 1.89
CA LEU A 123 23.81 -22.00 1.83
C LEU A 123 24.31 -21.81 3.27
N SER A 124 25.28 -22.62 3.70
CA SER A 124 26.01 -22.40 4.94
C SER A 124 27.12 -21.38 4.68
N TRP A 125 26.96 -20.16 5.19
CA TRP A 125 28.09 -19.24 5.29
C TRP A 125 28.97 -19.67 6.46
N GLN A 126 30.05 -20.40 6.16
CA GLN A 126 31.15 -20.63 7.08
C GLN A 126 32.00 -19.37 7.13
N THR A 127 31.80 -18.55 8.16
CA THR A 127 32.76 -17.49 8.51
C THR A 127 33.82 -18.13 9.41
N SER A 128 34.93 -18.55 8.80
CA SER A 128 36.14 -18.93 9.52
C SER A 128 36.68 -17.72 10.30
N LYS A 129 36.81 -17.88 11.62
CA LYS A 129 37.53 -16.95 12.50
C LYS A 129 39.04 -17.07 12.23
N PRO A 130 39.79 -15.99 11.97
CA PRO A 130 41.21 -16.00 12.24
C PRO A 130 41.43 -15.74 13.73
N SER A 131 41.68 -16.84 14.47
CA SER A 131 42.30 -16.81 15.79
C SER A 131 43.81 -16.75 15.59
N SER A 132 44.41 -15.58 15.75
CA SER A 132 45.86 -15.47 15.94
C SER A 132 46.13 -14.67 17.21
N LYS A 133 46.29 -15.42 18.29
CA LYS A 133 47.02 -15.01 19.49
C LYS A 133 48.50 -15.02 19.10
N VAL A 134 49.14 -13.86 18.99
CA VAL A 134 50.60 -13.79 19.12
C VAL A 134 50.90 -13.04 20.40
N ASN A 135 51.35 -13.82 21.37
CA ASN A 135 52.03 -13.38 22.57
C ASN A 135 53.48 -13.12 22.14
N GLN A 136 54.04 -11.95 22.45
CA GLN A 136 55.49 -11.80 22.44
C GLN A 136 55.90 -10.87 23.57
N GLU A 137 56.42 -11.52 24.60
CA GLU A 137 57.25 -10.96 25.65
C GLU A 137 58.67 -10.67 25.09
N ASN A 138 59.44 -9.86 25.83
CA ASN A 138 60.83 -9.42 25.64
C ASN A 138 60.97 -8.08 24.90
N PHE A 139 61.65 -7.05 25.41
CA PHE A 139 62.70 -6.95 26.44
C PHE A 139 62.61 -5.58 27.13
#